data_AF-A0AAN0K0H8-F1
#
_entry.id   AF-A0AAN0K0H8-F1
#
_cell.length_a   1.000
_cell.length_b   1.000
_cell.length_c   1.000
_cell.angle_alpha   90.00
_cell.angle_beta   90.00
_cell.angle_gamma   90.00
#
_symmetry.space_group_name_H-M   'P 1'
#
loop_
_entity.id
_entity.type
_entity.pdbx_description
1 polymer ?
#
loop_
_entity_poly.entity_id
_entity_poly.type
_entity_poly.pdbx_seq_one_letter_code
_entity_poly.pdbx_strand_id
1 'polypeptide(L)'
;MLLYASPFLLVFSIQYVTLSLSLPLLLLQVYKVSHMYMPNSSMKLSSSVAGPVTQLVLMNGRILTTSGATLSVVDTSNGDTVESFTDHKDTITDIYADSYRVLTCSKDYSIRVYRWSNNTLISLYQLLGGSVAHKTHDGFHKVLCSSGTCIGVAGNIIKLYNFNENIKSS
;
A
#
# COMPACT_ATOMS: atom_id res chain seq x y z
N MET A 1 42.15 -19.36 -17.84
CA MET A 1 41.10 -19.84 -18.74
C MET A 1 39.90 -20.21 -17.88
N LEU A 2 38.87 -19.38 -17.89
CA LEU A 2 37.64 -19.58 -17.12
C LEU A 2 36.84 -20.73 -17.74
N LEU A 3 36.38 -21.67 -16.92
CA LEU A 3 35.28 -22.56 -17.30
C LEU A 3 34.23 -22.53 -16.19
N TYR A 4 33.03 -22.14 -16.62
CA TYR A 4 31.80 -22.04 -15.86
C TYR A 4 31.42 -23.37 -15.20
N ALA A 5 31.03 -23.32 -13.92
CA ALA A 5 30.32 -24.42 -13.28
C ALA A 5 28.82 -24.29 -13.58
N SER A 6 28.25 -25.22 -14.32
CA SER A 6 26.80 -25.34 -14.55
C SER A 6 26.13 -26.03 -13.36
N PRO A 7 25.06 -25.48 -12.76
CA PRO A 7 24.32 -26.15 -11.71
C PRO A 7 23.02 -26.74 -12.28
N PHE A 8 23.11 -27.71 -13.19
CA PHE A 8 21.93 -28.52 -13.56
C PHE A 8 22.37 -29.96 -13.85
N LEU A 9 22.41 -30.78 -12.79
CA LEU A 9 22.28 -32.23 -12.92
C LEU A 9 21.31 -32.69 -11.82
N LEU A 10 20.07 -32.95 -12.21
CA LEU A 10 19.07 -33.61 -11.37
C LEU A 10 19.15 -35.11 -11.67
N VAL A 11 19.77 -35.87 -10.76
CA VAL A 11 19.70 -37.33 -10.76
C VAL A 11 18.50 -37.73 -9.92
N PHE A 12 17.43 -38.22 -10.56
CA PHE A 12 16.34 -38.90 -9.87
C PHE A 12 16.49 -40.41 -10.07
N SER A 13 16.77 -41.13 -8.99
CA SER A 13 16.65 -42.59 -8.94
C SER A 13 15.19 -42.95 -8.64
N ILE A 14 14.54 -43.69 -9.54
CA ILE A 14 13.19 -44.24 -9.35
C ILE A 14 13.37 -45.72 -9.02
N GLN A 15 13.06 -46.12 -7.79
CA GLN A 15 13.06 -47.52 -7.39
C GLN A 15 11.66 -48.09 -7.66
N TYR A 16 11.55 -49.02 -8.61
CA TYR A 16 10.30 -49.70 -8.98
C TYR A 16 9.95 -50.76 -7.92
N VAL A 17 8.72 -50.73 -7.42
CA VAL A 17 8.07 -51.92 -6.83
C VAL A 17 6.76 -52.13 -7.58
N THR A 18 6.71 -53.21 -8.36
CA THR A 18 5.52 -53.64 -9.09
C THR A 18 4.65 -54.51 -8.18
N LEU A 19 3.38 -54.14 -8.04
CA LEU A 19 2.33 -55.05 -7.56
C LEU A 19 1.11 -54.87 -8.45
N SER A 20 0.85 -55.91 -9.24
CA SER A 20 -0.25 -56.02 -10.20
C SER A 20 -1.53 -56.54 -9.52
N LEU A 21 -2.69 -55.93 -9.75
CA LEU A 21 -3.85 -56.57 -10.43
C LEU A 21 -5.10 -55.65 -10.53
N SER A 22 -5.74 -55.72 -11.71
CA SER A 22 -7.16 -55.53 -12.09
C SER A 22 -7.94 -54.21 -11.84
N LEU A 23 -8.26 -53.53 -12.95
CA LEU A 23 -9.27 -52.46 -13.20
C LEU A 23 -10.74 -52.96 -13.02
N PRO A 24 -11.82 -52.11 -12.94
CA PRO A 24 -11.97 -50.82 -13.64
C PRO A 24 -12.69 -49.64 -12.93
N LEU A 25 -12.46 -48.44 -13.48
CA LEU A 25 -13.28 -47.21 -13.45
C LEU A 25 -13.90 -46.77 -12.11
N LEU A 26 -13.25 -45.79 -11.46
CA LEU A 26 -13.92 -44.51 -11.24
C LEU A 26 -12.92 -43.38 -11.43
N LEU A 27 -13.14 -42.62 -12.49
CA LEU A 27 -12.41 -41.43 -12.86
C LEU A 27 -12.76 -40.32 -11.86
N LEU A 28 -12.11 -40.26 -10.69
CA LEU A 28 -12.05 -39.01 -9.94
C LEU A 28 -10.81 -38.28 -10.40
N GLN A 29 -10.98 -37.47 -11.45
CA GLN A 29 -10.08 -36.36 -11.74
C GLN A 29 -9.86 -35.62 -10.43
N VAL A 30 -8.67 -35.79 -9.85
CA VAL A 30 -8.17 -34.83 -8.87
C VAL A 30 -8.08 -33.53 -9.64
N TYR A 31 -9.05 -32.63 -9.41
CA TYR A 31 -8.95 -31.25 -9.83
C TYR A 31 -7.70 -30.69 -9.14
N LYS A 32 -6.58 -30.74 -9.86
CA LYS A 32 -5.43 -29.92 -9.54
C LYS A 32 -5.91 -28.49 -9.76
N VAL A 33 -6.35 -27.85 -8.69
CA VAL A 33 -6.30 -26.39 -8.62
C VAL A 33 -4.84 -26.08 -8.92
N SER A 34 -4.60 -25.53 -10.11
CA SER A 34 -3.33 -24.96 -10.48
C SER A 34 -3.09 -23.79 -9.53
N HIS A 35 -2.63 -24.09 -8.32
CA HIS A 35 -2.01 -23.13 -7.45
C HIS A 35 -0.94 -22.46 -8.31
N MET A 36 -1.03 -21.14 -8.44
CA MET A 36 0.00 -20.30 -9.02
C MET A 36 1.34 -20.68 -8.40
N TYR A 37 2.07 -21.55 -9.08
CA TYR A 37 3.45 -21.83 -8.74
C TYR A 37 4.23 -20.64 -9.28
N MET A 38 4.58 -19.73 -8.39
CA MET A 38 5.47 -18.60 -8.66
C MET A 38 6.89 -19.04 -8.23
N PRO A 39 7.68 -19.69 -9.10
CA PRO A 39 9.06 -19.99 -8.76
C PRO A 39 9.80 -18.66 -8.52
N ASN A 40 10.52 -18.58 -7.39
CA ASN A 40 11.30 -17.41 -6.93
C ASN A 40 10.51 -16.29 -6.22
N SER A 41 9.26 -16.52 -5.78
CA SER A 41 8.61 -15.58 -4.86
C SER A 41 9.16 -15.76 -3.44
N SER A 42 9.97 -14.81 -2.95
CA SER A 42 10.33 -14.73 -1.53
C SER A 42 9.32 -13.84 -0.80
N MET A 43 8.67 -14.40 0.23
CA MET A 43 7.93 -13.59 1.19
C MET A 43 8.91 -13.05 2.23
N LYS A 44 9.02 -11.73 2.33
CA LYS A 44 9.88 -11.07 3.32
C LYS A 44 9.00 -10.43 4.39
N LEU A 45 9.16 -10.86 5.64
CA LEU A 45 8.55 -10.19 6.79
C LEU A 45 9.29 -8.88 7.02
N SER A 46 8.58 -7.77 6.86
CA SER A 46 9.03 -6.40 7.08
C SER A 46 8.77 -5.98 8.54
N SER A 47 9.63 -5.11 9.09
CA SER A 47 9.59 -4.66 10.48
C SER A 47 8.30 -3.88 10.80
N SER A 48 7.78 -4.08 12.02
CA SER A 48 6.38 -3.77 12.37
C SER A 48 6.07 -2.28 12.35
N VAL A 49 5.09 -1.90 11.54
CA VAL A 49 4.31 -0.67 11.77
C VAL A 49 3.75 -0.74 13.20
N ALA A 50 3.84 0.37 13.94
CA ALA A 50 3.37 0.45 15.31
C ALA A 50 1.83 0.40 15.35
N GLY A 51 1.26 -0.80 15.34
CA GLY A 51 -0.17 -1.04 15.42
C GLY A 51 -0.82 -1.62 14.16
N PRO A 52 -2.15 -1.77 14.16
CA PRO A 52 -2.87 -2.34 13.03
C PRO A 52 -2.81 -1.41 11.83
N VAL A 53 -2.33 -1.94 10.71
CA VAL A 53 -2.33 -1.22 9.43
C VAL A 53 -3.78 -1.08 8.94
N THR A 54 -4.25 0.15 8.77
CA THR A 54 -5.61 0.46 8.33
C THR A 54 -5.72 0.69 6.83
N GLN A 55 -4.68 1.24 6.20
CA GLN A 55 -4.60 1.45 4.75
C GLN A 55 -3.19 1.13 4.25
N LEU A 56 -3.10 0.73 2.98
CA LEU A 56 -1.85 0.40 2.32
C LEU A 56 -1.87 0.82 0.85
N VAL A 57 -0.81 1.50 0.41
CA VAL A 57 -0.62 1.91 -1.00
C VAL A 57 0.80 1.56 -1.43
N LEU A 58 0.94 0.90 -2.58
CA LEU A 58 2.23 0.61 -3.19
C LEU A 58 2.49 1.60 -4.31
N MET A 59 3.59 2.37 -4.23
CA MET A 59 3.97 3.32 -5.26
C MET A 59 5.45 3.68 -5.21
N ASN A 60 6.08 3.89 -6.36
CA ASN A 60 7.49 4.32 -6.47
C ASN A 60 8.48 3.43 -5.69
N GLY A 61 8.25 2.11 -5.61
CA GLY A 61 9.10 1.20 -4.82
C GLY A 61 8.99 1.39 -3.30
N ARG A 62 7.97 2.11 -2.84
CA ARG A 62 7.63 2.34 -1.43
C ARG A 62 6.26 1.77 -1.11
N ILE A 63 6.09 1.34 0.13
CA ILE A 63 4.78 1.04 0.71
C ILE A 63 4.43 2.20 1.64
N LEU A 64 3.31 2.86 1.36
CA LEU A 64 2.70 3.80 2.28
C LEU A 64 1.71 3.03 3.14
N THR A 65 1.83 3.15 4.45
CA THR A 65 0.95 2.46 5.40
C THR A 65 0.45 3.43 6.45
N THR A 66 -0.77 3.23 6.93
CA THR A 66 -1.33 4.05 8.01
C THR A 66 -1.66 3.18 9.21
N SER A 67 -1.33 3.65 10.41
CA SER A 67 -1.72 3.01 11.68
C SER A 67 -2.05 4.11 12.69
N GLY A 68 -3.27 4.11 13.23
CA GLY A 68 -3.75 5.19 14.08
C GLY A 68 -3.58 6.55 13.38
N ALA A 69 -2.87 7.49 14.01
CA ALA A 69 -2.60 8.82 13.47
C ALA A 69 -1.29 8.91 12.65
N THR A 70 -0.64 7.78 12.37
CA THR A 70 0.70 7.72 11.80
C THR A 70 0.66 7.25 10.35
N LEU A 71 1.33 7.99 9.46
CA LEU A 71 1.68 7.55 8.11
C LEU A 71 3.14 7.08 8.12
N SER A 72 3.40 5.84 7.68
CA SER A 72 4.74 5.28 7.57
C SER A 72 5.07 4.94 6.13
N VAL A 73 6.30 5.25 5.71
CA VAL A 73 6.87 4.91 4.41
C VAL A 73 7.85 3.76 4.61
N VAL A 74 7.60 2.65 3.94
CA VAL A 74 8.40 1.43 4.03
C VAL A 74 9.09 1.19 2.69
N ASP A 75 10.38 0.87 2.74
CA ASP A 75 11.15 0.47 1.56
C ASP A 75 10.83 -0.98 1.19
N THR A 76 10.44 -1.20 -0.07
CA THR A 76 10.03 -2.53 -0.55
C THR A 76 11.19 -3.53 -0.65
N SER A 77 12.44 -3.08 -0.71
CA SER A 77 13.61 -3.93 -0.91
C SER A 77 14.06 -4.64 0.38
N ASN A 78 14.06 -3.91 1.49
CA ASN A 78 14.45 -4.42 2.81
C ASN A 78 13.25 -4.64 3.74
N GLY A 79 12.12 -3.97 3.50
CA GLY A 79 10.99 -3.99 4.41
C GLY A 79 11.20 -3.09 5.63
N ASP A 80 12.07 -2.10 5.56
CA ASP A 80 12.32 -1.19 6.68
C ASP A 80 11.46 0.07 6.54
N THR A 81 10.90 0.52 7.67
CA THR A 81 10.27 1.84 7.73
C THR A 81 11.36 2.89 7.62
N VAL A 82 11.34 3.66 6.53
CA VAL A 82 12.32 4.71 6.23
C VAL A 82 11.87 6.09 6.70
N GLU A 83 10.55 6.34 6.74
CA GLU A 83 9.98 7.61 7.19
C GLU A 83 8.67 7.37 7.95
N SER A 84 8.35 8.28 8.88
CA SER A 84 7.12 8.24 9.67
C SER A 84 6.64 9.65 9.98
N PHE A 85 5.34 9.89 9.82
CA PHE A 85 4.69 11.19 9.99
C PHE A 85 3.56 11.07 11.02
N THR A 86 3.61 11.91 12.04
CA THR A 86 2.60 12.02 13.12
C THR A 86 1.88 13.38 13.06
N ASP A 87 1.61 13.85 11.85
CA ASP A 87 1.00 15.16 11.61
C ASP A 87 -0.48 15.21 12.02
N HIS A 88 -1.16 14.07 11.98
CA HIS A 88 -2.54 13.96 12.41
C HIS A 88 -2.65 13.84 13.93
N LYS A 89 -3.73 14.40 14.49
CA LYS A 89 -4.03 14.33 15.93
C LYS A 89 -4.99 13.20 16.28
N ASP A 90 -5.53 12.53 15.27
CA ASP A 90 -6.47 11.42 15.39
C ASP A 90 -6.29 10.47 14.19
N THR A 91 -7.01 9.37 14.22
CA THR A 91 -6.91 8.24 13.29
C THR A 91 -7.02 8.67 11.84
N ILE A 92 -6.02 8.30 11.05
CA ILE A 92 -6.04 8.37 9.59
C ILE A 92 -7.04 7.33 9.09
N THR A 93 -8.00 7.80 8.30
CA THR A 93 -9.14 7.02 7.82
C THR A 93 -8.97 6.59 6.37
N ASP A 94 -8.29 7.41 5.56
CA ASP A 94 -8.06 7.13 4.14
C ASP A 94 -6.75 7.78 3.66
N ILE A 95 -6.22 7.21 2.58
CA ILE A 95 -5.00 7.65 1.93
C ILE A 95 -5.20 7.65 0.41
N TYR A 96 -4.75 8.71 -0.24
CA TYR A 96 -4.65 8.80 -1.68
C TYR A 96 -3.19 9.10 -2.06
N ALA A 97 -2.69 8.48 -3.12
CA ALA A 97 -1.34 8.73 -3.57
C ALA A 97 -1.26 8.70 -5.11
N ASP A 98 -0.52 9.64 -5.68
CA ASP A 98 -0.12 9.66 -7.08
C ASP A 98 1.38 9.97 -7.23
N SER A 99 1.88 9.99 -8.46
CA SER A 99 3.30 10.24 -8.74
C SER A 99 3.81 11.59 -8.23
N TYR A 100 2.92 12.53 -7.90
CA TYR A 100 3.27 13.88 -7.46
C TYR A 100 3.12 14.07 -5.95
N ARG A 101 2.08 13.51 -5.33
CA ARG A 101 1.73 13.78 -3.93
C ARG A 101 1.06 12.60 -3.24
N VAL A 102 1.06 12.67 -1.92
CA VAL A 102 0.30 11.79 -1.03
C VAL A 102 -0.65 12.65 -0.20
N LEU A 103 -1.87 12.17 -0.01
CA LEU A 103 -2.87 12.76 0.86
C LEU A 103 -3.29 11.75 1.92
N THR A 104 -3.43 12.21 3.16
CA THR A 104 -4.09 11.45 4.21
C THR A 104 -5.24 12.26 4.77
N CYS A 105 -6.37 11.64 5.08
CA CYS A 105 -7.46 12.29 5.79
C CYS A 105 -7.75 11.60 7.12
N SER A 106 -8.29 12.34 8.08
CA SER A 106 -8.42 11.88 9.47
C SER A 106 -9.70 12.33 10.14
N LYS A 107 -10.02 11.63 11.23
CA LYS A 107 -11.02 12.03 12.23
C LYS A 107 -10.72 13.40 12.88
N ASP A 108 -9.49 13.89 12.78
CA ASP A 108 -9.09 15.22 13.26
C ASP A 108 -9.58 16.39 12.41
N TYR A 109 -10.43 16.13 11.40
CA TYR A 109 -11.02 17.10 10.48
C TYR A 109 -10.01 17.79 9.55
N SER A 110 -8.86 17.17 9.33
CA SER A 110 -7.86 17.63 8.37
C SER A 110 -7.59 16.61 7.27
N ILE A 111 -7.14 17.14 6.14
CA ILE A 111 -6.44 16.40 5.09
C ILE A 111 -5.00 16.91 5.08
N ARG A 112 -4.02 16.03 5.24
CA ARG A 112 -2.59 16.37 5.13
C ARG A 112 -2.10 16.14 3.71
N VAL A 113 -1.27 17.04 3.22
CA VAL A 113 -0.69 16.99 1.88
C VAL A 113 0.81 16.81 1.99
N TYR A 114 1.32 15.82 1.30
CA TYR A 114 2.74 15.50 1.19
C TYR A 114 3.18 15.50 -0.28
N ARG A 115 4.46 15.73 -0.53
CA ARG A 115 5.04 15.68 -1.88
C ARG A 115 6.25 14.75 -1.92
N TRP A 116 6.40 14.05 -3.03
CA TRP A 116 7.60 13.27 -3.32
C TRP A 116 8.78 14.19 -3.66
N SER A 117 9.92 13.94 -3.02
CA SER A 117 11.18 14.62 -3.31
C SER A 117 12.30 13.59 -3.30
N ASN A 118 12.89 13.30 -4.46
CA ASN A 118 14.02 12.36 -4.59
C ASN A 118 13.81 11.02 -3.84
N ASN A 119 12.63 10.41 -4.01
CA ASN A 119 12.26 9.13 -3.38
C ASN A 119 12.04 9.15 -1.86
N THR A 120 11.93 10.34 -1.26
CA THR A 120 11.45 10.57 0.10
C THR A 120 10.17 11.40 0.08
N LEU A 121 9.45 11.43 1.21
CA LEU A 121 8.20 12.14 1.33
C LEU A 121 8.37 13.39 2.21
N ILE A 122 7.76 14.50 1.80
CA ILE A 122 7.85 15.77 2.55
C ILE A 122 6.44 16.24 2.92
N SER A 123 6.19 16.50 4.20
CA SER A 123 4.96 17.14 4.69
C SER A 123 4.91 18.59 4.25
N LEU A 124 3.81 19.02 3.62
CA LEU A 124 3.67 20.36 3.06
C LEU A 124 2.72 21.23 3.86
N TYR A 125 1.43 20.91 3.82
CA TYR A 125 0.37 21.72 4.43
C TYR A 125 -0.86 20.86 4.71
N GLN A 126 -1.84 21.46 5.40
CA GLN A 126 -3.13 20.82 5.70
C GLN A 126 -4.28 21.58 5.08
N LEU A 127 -5.31 20.84 4.66
CA LEU A 127 -6.61 21.37 4.25
C LEU A 127 -7.59 21.11 5.38
N LEU A 128 -8.24 22.17 5.86
CA LEU A 128 -9.15 22.08 7.01
C LEU A 128 -10.59 21.87 6.56
N GLY A 129 -11.34 21.11 7.36
CA GLY A 129 -12.77 20.90 7.21
C GLY A 129 -13.65 22.14 7.46
N GLY A 130 -13.11 23.34 7.64
CA GLY A 130 -13.87 24.56 7.93
C GLY A 130 -14.22 24.74 9.42
N SER A 131 -15.29 25.48 9.72
CA SER A 131 -15.60 25.90 11.10
C SER A 131 -15.86 24.73 12.04
N VAL A 132 -15.21 24.77 13.21
CA VAL A 132 -15.32 23.82 14.32
C VAL A 132 -16.77 23.70 14.83
N ALA A 133 -17.62 24.70 14.57
CA ALA A 133 -19.04 24.68 14.96
C ALA A 133 -19.88 23.62 14.21
N HIS A 134 -19.42 23.14 13.05
CA HIS A 134 -20.10 22.13 12.24
C HIS A 134 -19.44 20.74 12.33
N LYS A 135 -18.79 20.43 13.47
CA LYS A 135 -18.27 19.09 13.81
C LYS A 135 -19.41 18.10 14.13
N THR A 136 -20.34 17.94 13.20
CA THR A 136 -21.49 17.04 13.34
C THR A 136 -21.18 15.61 12.91
N HIS A 137 -19.98 15.36 12.39
CA HIS A 137 -19.55 14.10 11.77
C HIS A 137 -18.14 13.73 12.21
N ASP A 138 -17.79 12.45 12.18
CA ASP A 138 -16.54 11.85 12.69
C ASP A 138 -15.29 12.14 11.80
N GLY A 139 -15.09 13.42 11.45
CA GLY A 139 -14.03 13.90 10.55
C GLY A 139 -14.13 13.39 9.11
N PHE A 140 -13.00 13.42 8.41
CA PHE A 140 -12.92 12.91 7.04
C PHE A 140 -12.79 11.39 7.05
N HIS A 141 -13.44 10.71 6.11
CA HIS A 141 -13.38 9.25 5.95
C HIS A 141 -13.03 8.80 4.54
N LYS A 142 -12.95 9.72 3.58
CA LYS A 142 -12.50 9.44 2.23
C LYS A 142 -11.82 10.66 1.61
N VAL A 143 -10.73 10.44 0.88
CA VAL A 143 -10.02 11.49 0.15
C VAL A 143 -9.67 11.03 -1.26
N LEU A 144 -9.85 11.92 -2.23
CA LEU A 144 -9.44 11.72 -3.61
C LEU A 144 -8.77 12.96 -4.15
N CYS A 145 -7.86 12.79 -5.09
CA CYS A 145 -7.23 13.90 -5.77
C CYS A 145 -7.12 13.68 -7.27
N SER A 146 -7.07 14.78 -8.01
CA SER A 146 -6.63 14.88 -9.40
C SER A 146 -5.77 16.13 -9.54
N SER A 147 -5.07 16.31 -10.66
CA SER A 147 -4.02 17.32 -10.88
C SER A 147 -4.24 18.65 -10.14
N GLY A 148 -5.41 19.26 -10.27
CA GLY A 148 -5.76 20.53 -9.60
C GLY A 148 -6.86 20.47 -8.52
N THR A 149 -7.43 19.31 -8.21
CA THR A 149 -8.60 19.24 -7.32
C THR A 149 -8.48 18.11 -6.31
N CYS A 150 -8.63 18.43 -5.03
CA CYS A 150 -8.77 17.49 -3.93
C CYS A 150 -10.21 17.48 -3.44
N ILE A 151 -10.75 16.29 -3.16
CA ILE A 151 -12.08 16.09 -2.60
C ILE A 151 -11.94 15.30 -1.30
N GLY A 152 -12.55 15.80 -0.23
CA GLY A 152 -12.68 15.10 1.04
C GLY A 152 -14.14 14.88 1.42
N VAL A 153 -14.48 13.69 1.90
CA VAL A 153 -15.83 13.36 2.37
C VAL A 153 -15.83 13.29 3.89
N ALA A 154 -16.76 14.02 4.52
CA ALA A 154 -16.89 14.14 5.97
C ALA A 154 -18.38 14.04 6.34
N GLY A 155 -18.80 12.89 6.89
CA GLY A 155 -20.22 12.56 7.04
C GLY A 155 -20.98 12.62 5.72
N ASN A 156 -22.02 13.46 5.67
CA ASN A 156 -22.83 13.74 4.48
C ASN A 156 -22.34 14.96 3.67
N ILE A 157 -21.16 15.50 3.99
CA ILE A 157 -20.60 16.69 3.36
C ILE A 157 -19.44 16.28 2.45
N ILE A 158 -19.46 16.77 1.21
CA ILE A 158 -18.32 16.70 0.29
C ILE A 158 -17.66 18.08 0.26
N LYS A 159 -16.36 18.11 0.52
CA LYS A 159 -15.54 19.32 0.46
C LYS A 159 -14.60 19.24 -0.73
N LEU A 160 -14.61 20.29 -1.53
CA LEU A 160 -13.81 20.41 -2.74
C LEU A 160 -12.78 21.52 -2.54
N TYR A 161 -11.52 21.20 -2.83
CA TYR A 161 -10.38 22.08 -2.72
C TYR A 161 -9.71 22.16 -4.08
N ASN A 162 -9.55 23.37 -4.62
CA ASN A 162 -8.86 23.60 -5.89
C ASN A 162 -7.48 24.21 -5.64
N PHE A 163 -6.47 23.64 -6.27
CA PHE A 163 -5.11 24.16 -6.29
C PHE A 163 -4.93 24.96 -7.59
N ASN A 164 -5.08 26.28 -7.51
CA ASN A 164 -4.79 27.12 -8.66
C ASN A 164 -3.27 27.28 -8.79
N GLU A 165 -2.69 26.77 -9.88
CA GLU A 165 -1.28 27.04 -10.24
C GLU A 165 -1.06 28.49 -10.75
N ASN A 166 -2.10 29.33 -10.75
CA ASN A 166 -2.08 30.69 -11.30
C ASN A 166 -2.29 31.78 -10.24
N ILE A 167 -1.53 31.75 -9.15
CA ILE A 167 -1.24 33.00 -8.43
C ILE A 167 0.18 33.39 -8.83
N LYS A 168 0.32 34.04 -9.99
CA LYS A 168 1.50 34.86 -10.24
C LYS A 168 1.51 35.93 -9.16
N SER A 169 2.54 35.92 -8.32
CA SER A 169 2.82 37.00 -7.37
C SER A 169 2.86 38.32 -8.14
N SER A 170 1.89 39.19 -7.87
CA SER A 170 1.97 40.62 -8.16
C SER A 170 3.04 41.28 -7.30
#